data_AF-A0A0B7F2X6-F1
#
_entry.id   AF-A0A0B7F2X6-F1
#
_cell.length_a   1.000
_cell.length_b   1.000
_cell.length_c   1.000
_cell.angle_alpha   90.00
_cell.angle_beta   90.00
_cell.angle_gamma   90.00
#
_symmetry.space_group_name_H-M   'P 1'
#
loop_
_entity.id
_entity.type
_entity.pdbx_description
1 polymer ?
#
loop_
_entity_poly.entity_id
_entity_poly.type
_entity_poly.pdbx_seq_one_letter_code
_entity_poly.pdbx_strand_id
1 'polypeptide(L)'
;MSKFTSRQASRRGSRRASIDPLRLIPMDKAKAPATGEDFNVVFIGAGNIMFGSPEGPWNHSFRFEHKLGPRLKVVALIDPALDRASAVLQKKRDSFVVSAYQNTKMYKNIDDFVKSMTPEEKPRAIIVGSPPHWRGTDLPGRDLEIKLLEYFPGVAFFIEKPVSTGPYTTALDISKKIVEAGNVCSVGYMLRYLKAVQMMKQVIEDKELVVMATSARYVCAYEAIAKPDWWDKSRDQGPIVEQGTHFCDLSRYFGGDVDISSVMAHSVEWDEEPGNLSKIPVDENKILPENRIPRVTTATWKYENGAVGTLTHAVALHGTNYSCELEVYLDGYQMRLVDPYHIPTLYIRRPGDDYEETYRFGDDDPFFSEVSNLVDVIEHGEGTSEILSTYEDACKTYEFTWAIRLASERSRANYHKPREA
;
A
#
# COMPACT_ATOMS: atom_id res chain seq x y z
N MET A 1 -20.71 -27.85 35.91
CA MET A 1 -21.15 -26.84 34.93
C MET A 1 -20.59 -25.49 35.36
N SER A 2 -19.53 -24.99 34.72
CA SER A 2 -19.05 -23.57 34.73
C SER A 2 -17.57 -23.51 34.28
N LYS A 3 -17.30 -23.88 33.02
CA LYS A 3 -16.01 -23.63 32.35
C LYS A 3 -16.16 -23.21 30.88
N PHE A 4 -17.38 -22.99 30.39
CA PHE A 4 -17.65 -22.66 28.98
C PHE A 4 -17.87 -21.18 28.70
N THR A 5 -18.01 -20.33 29.72
CA THR A 5 -18.35 -18.91 29.55
C THR A 5 -17.16 -17.97 29.37
N SER A 6 -15.91 -18.40 29.61
CA SER A 6 -14.73 -17.54 29.42
C SER A 6 -14.09 -17.60 28.02
N ARG A 7 -14.45 -18.58 27.19
CA ARG A 7 -13.89 -18.73 25.81
C ARG A 7 -14.58 -17.87 24.75
N GLN A 8 -15.75 -17.30 25.03
CA GLN A 8 -16.44 -16.42 24.08
C GLN A 8 -15.87 -14.99 24.07
N ALA A 9 -15.35 -14.51 25.20
CA ALA A 9 -14.75 -13.17 25.27
C ALA A 9 -13.41 -13.06 24.52
N SER A 10 -12.64 -14.16 24.41
CA SER A 10 -11.37 -14.18 23.67
C SER A 10 -11.50 -14.42 22.17
N ARG A 11 -12.70 -14.75 21.66
CA ARG A 11 -12.95 -14.93 20.21
C ARG A 11 -13.08 -13.61 19.44
N ARG A 12 -13.14 -12.47 20.14
CA ARG A 12 -13.21 -11.12 19.54
C ARG A 12 -11.83 -10.53 19.19
N GLY A 13 -10.76 -11.31 19.30
CA GLY A 13 -9.40 -10.86 18.99
C GLY A 13 -9.27 -10.38 17.53
N SER A 14 -8.93 -9.11 17.38
CA SER A 14 -8.48 -8.46 16.14
C SER A 14 -9.50 -8.32 15.01
N ARG A 15 -10.70 -7.76 15.28
CA ARG A 15 -11.47 -7.13 14.19
C ARG A 15 -10.83 -5.78 13.88
N ARG A 16 -9.92 -5.77 12.89
CA ARG A 16 -9.41 -4.52 12.28
C ARG A 16 -10.57 -3.66 11.81
N ALA A 17 -10.42 -2.35 11.90
CA ALA A 17 -11.40 -1.36 11.44
C ALA A 17 -11.90 -1.67 10.02
N SER A 18 -13.16 -1.35 9.75
CA SER A 18 -13.84 -1.51 8.48
C SER A 18 -14.66 -0.25 8.20
N ILE A 19 -15.05 -0.06 6.95
CA ILE A 19 -15.90 1.04 6.50
C ILE A 19 -17.15 0.41 5.92
N ASP A 20 -18.33 0.94 6.27
CA ASP A 20 -19.56 0.60 5.55
C ASP A 20 -19.35 0.85 4.04
N PRO A 21 -19.47 -0.16 3.16
CA PRO A 21 -19.24 -0.02 1.73
C PRO A 21 -20.08 1.08 1.06
N LEU A 22 -21.24 1.45 1.64
CA LEU A 22 -22.10 2.51 1.16
C LEU A 22 -21.53 3.92 1.42
N ARG A 23 -20.62 4.07 2.39
CA ARG A 23 -19.91 5.33 2.67
C ARG A 23 -18.80 5.61 1.66
N LEU A 24 -18.31 4.57 0.98
CA LEU A 24 -17.36 4.73 -0.12
C LEU A 24 -18.14 5.18 -1.35
N ILE A 25 -17.79 6.34 -1.91
CA ILE A 25 -18.52 6.92 -3.04
C ILE A 25 -17.53 7.09 -4.19
N PRO A 26 -17.89 6.66 -5.42
CA PRO A 26 -17.09 6.93 -6.61
C PRO A 26 -16.78 8.42 -6.73
N MET A 27 -15.58 8.75 -7.16
CA MET A 27 -15.11 10.13 -7.19
C MET A 27 -15.99 11.05 -8.07
N ASP A 28 -16.55 10.53 -9.17
CA ASP A 28 -17.49 11.22 -10.06
C ASP A 28 -18.86 11.48 -9.41
N LYS A 29 -19.21 10.70 -8.37
CA LYS A 29 -20.45 10.82 -7.58
C LYS A 29 -20.22 11.54 -6.25
N ALA A 30 -18.98 11.92 -5.95
CA ALA A 30 -18.65 12.67 -4.74
C ALA A 30 -19.35 14.03 -4.76
N LYS A 31 -19.80 14.49 -3.59
CA LYS A 31 -20.40 15.83 -3.46
C LYS A 31 -19.36 16.88 -3.84
N ALA A 32 -19.80 17.94 -4.51
CA ALA A 32 -18.94 19.08 -4.79
C ALA A 32 -18.30 19.58 -3.48
N PRO A 33 -16.99 19.90 -3.48
CA PRO A 33 -16.31 20.41 -2.30
C PRO A 33 -17.04 21.63 -1.74
N ALA A 34 -17.35 21.61 -0.44
CA ALA A 34 -17.96 22.75 0.22
C ALA A 34 -16.99 23.94 0.21
N THR A 35 -17.52 25.17 0.14
CA THR A 35 -16.72 26.37 0.40
C THR A 35 -16.21 26.36 1.84
N GLY A 36 -14.99 26.84 2.08
CA GLY A 36 -14.41 26.84 3.41
C GLY A 36 -13.00 27.41 3.41
N GLU A 37 -12.32 27.29 4.55
CA GLU A 37 -10.94 27.71 4.71
C GLU A 37 -9.99 26.95 3.78
N ASP A 38 -8.90 27.60 3.41
CA ASP A 38 -7.82 27.02 2.62
C ASP A 38 -7.24 25.78 3.33
N PHE A 39 -6.98 24.75 2.53
CA PHE A 39 -6.37 23.49 2.94
C PHE A 39 -4.98 23.43 2.34
N ASN A 40 -3.99 23.89 3.11
CA ASN A 40 -2.59 23.86 2.70
C ASN A 40 -2.04 22.43 2.68
N VAL A 41 -1.40 22.06 1.57
CA VAL A 41 -0.79 20.75 1.37
C VAL A 41 0.63 20.90 0.86
N VAL A 42 1.54 20.07 1.38
CA VAL A 42 2.89 19.88 0.81
C VAL A 42 2.93 18.55 0.08
N PHE A 43 3.43 18.55 -1.15
CA PHE A 43 3.70 17.33 -1.90
C PHE A 43 5.21 17.05 -1.94
N ILE A 44 5.60 15.84 -1.58
CA ILE A 44 6.98 15.35 -1.65
C ILE A 44 7.05 14.25 -2.72
N GLY A 45 7.77 14.54 -3.81
CA GLY A 45 7.85 13.71 -5.01
C GLY A 45 7.00 14.27 -6.16
N ALA A 46 7.63 14.47 -7.31
CA ALA A 46 7.03 14.93 -8.57
C ALA A 46 6.87 13.78 -9.59
N GLY A 47 6.83 12.54 -9.12
CA GLY A 47 6.72 11.34 -9.96
C GLY A 47 5.30 10.90 -10.28
N ASN A 48 5.19 9.77 -10.97
CA ASN A 48 3.94 9.20 -11.47
C ASN A 48 2.91 8.92 -10.37
N ILE A 49 3.35 8.52 -9.17
CA ILE A 49 2.41 8.26 -8.07
C ILE A 49 1.63 9.51 -7.65
N MET A 50 2.29 10.67 -7.68
CA MET A 50 1.71 11.95 -7.29
C MET A 50 0.96 12.64 -8.43
N PHE A 51 1.53 12.64 -9.65
CA PHE A 51 1.02 13.46 -10.77
C PHE A 51 0.53 12.64 -11.97
N GLY A 52 0.56 11.32 -11.84
CA GLY A 52 0.06 10.36 -12.81
C GLY A 52 0.99 10.00 -13.96
N SER A 53 0.65 8.88 -14.59
CA SER A 53 1.26 8.38 -15.81
C SER A 53 0.21 7.74 -16.72
N PRO A 54 0.54 7.51 -18.01
CA PRO A 54 -0.28 6.66 -18.86
C PRO A 54 -0.34 5.20 -18.37
N GLU A 55 0.67 4.78 -17.61
CA GLU A 55 0.72 3.50 -16.93
C GLU A 55 -0.10 3.62 -15.63
N GLY A 56 -1.14 2.81 -15.47
CA GLY A 56 -1.88 2.67 -14.20
C GLY A 56 -2.75 3.86 -13.75
N PRO A 57 -3.54 3.68 -12.67
CA PRO A 57 -4.47 4.69 -12.17
C PRO A 57 -3.84 5.70 -11.21
N TRP A 58 -2.53 5.69 -11.01
CA TRP A 58 -1.84 6.54 -10.02
C TRP A 58 -2.01 8.02 -10.36
N ASN A 59 -2.38 8.87 -9.38
CA ASN A 59 -2.44 10.33 -9.47
C ASN A 59 -3.01 10.92 -8.15
N HIS A 60 -2.21 11.05 -7.10
CA HIS A 60 -2.72 11.61 -5.84
C HIS A 60 -3.15 13.06 -5.95
N SER A 61 -2.41 13.89 -6.69
CA SER A 61 -2.76 15.30 -6.89
C SER A 61 -4.19 15.47 -7.38
N PHE A 62 -4.59 14.67 -8.36
CA PHE A 62 -5.95 14.64 -8.90
C PHE A 62 -7.02 14.31 -7.85
N ARG A 63 -6.73 13.41 -6.92
CA ARG A 63 -7.69 13.00 -5.87
C ARG A 63 -7.85 14.06 -4.80
N PHE A 64 -6.76 14.73 -4.42
CA PHE A 64 -6.82 15.90 -3.56
C PHE A 64 -7.57 17.07 -4.23
N GLU A 65 -7.33 17.30 -5.52
CA GLU A 65 -8.07 18.30 -6.32
C GLU A 65 -9.58 18.03 -6.29
N HIS A 66 -10.00 16.77 -6.44
CA HIS A 66 -11.41 16.39 -6.39
C HIS A 66 -12.02 16.53 -5.00
N LYS A 67 -11.29 16.11 -3.96
CA LYS A 67 -11.80 16.14 -2.58
C LYS A 67 -11.94 17.57 -2.04
N LEU A 68 -10.96 18.43 -2.32
CA LEU A 68 -10.85 19.76 -1.71
C LEU A 68 -11.27 20.91 -2.64
N GLY A 69 -11.25 20.70 -3.97
CA GLY A 69 -11.63 21.72 -4.94
C GLY A 69 -10.81 23.00 -4.78
N PRO A 70 -11.43 24.20 -4.88
CA PRO A 70 -10.73 25.48 -4.75
C PRO A 70 -10.04 25.71 -3.39
N ARG A 71 -10.41 24.96 -2.34
CA ARG A 71 -9.79 25.05 -1.02
C ARG A 71 -8.38 24.46 -1.01
N LEU A 72 -8.05 23.54 -1.91
CA LEU A 72 -6.70 23.00 -2.00
C LEU A 72 -5.71 24.13 -2.30
N LYS A 73 -4.67 24.25 -1.48
CA LYS A 73 -3.51 25.11 -1.74
C LYS A 73 -2.24 24.29 -1.60
N VAL A 74 -1.61 23.96 -2.73
CA VAL A 74 -0.32 23.28 -2.70
C VAL A 74 0.75 24.34 -2.46
N VAL A 75 1.21 24.44 -1.22
CA VAL A 75 2.17 25.49 -0.81
C VAL A 75 3.59 25.16 -1.24
N ALA A 76 3.93 23.86 -1.32
CA ALA A 76 5.23 23.40 -1.77
C ALA A 76 5.16 22.09 -2.55
N LEU A 77 6.00 22.00 -3.59
CA LEU A 77 6.36 20.76 -4.28
C LEU A 77 7.85 20.49 -4.06
N ILE A 78 8.16 19.41 -3.35
CA ILE A 78 9.51 19.05 -2.94
C ILE A 78 10.00 17.86 -3.79
N ASP A 79 10.98 18.10 -4.65
CA ASP A 79 11.62 17.05 -5.45
C ASP A 79 13.03 17.51 -5.88
N PRO A 80 14.06 16.66 -5.75
CA PRO A 80 15.42 17.04 -6.16
C PRO A 80 15.54 17.23 -7.68
N ALA A 81 14.70 16.59 -8.49
CA ALA A 81 14.65 16.77 -9.94
C ALA A 81 13.76 17.97 -10.30
N LEU A 82 14.31 19.16 -10.13
CA LEU A 82 13.58 20.43 -10.32
C LEU A 82 12.98 20.59 -11.73
N ASP A 83 13.62 20.07 -12.77
CA ASP A 83 13.08 20.15 -14.13
C ASP A 83 11.77 19.34 -14.27
N ARG A 84 11.71 18.16 -13.66
CA ARG A 84 10.50 17.34 -13.60
C ARG A 84 9.43 18.02 -12.76
N ALA A 85 9.79 18.53 -11.59
CA ALA A 85 8.88 19.28 -10.72
C ALA A 85 8.28 20.50 -11.44
N SER A 86 9.11 21.24 -12.17
CA SER A 86 8.70 22.38 -12.98
C SER A 86 7.72 21.97 -14.07
N ALA A 87 8.02 20.89 -14.80
CA ALA A 87 7.16 20.39 -15.87
C ALA A 87 5.77 19.95 -15.38
N VAL A 88 5.68 19.22 -14.26
CA VAL A 88 4.37 18.80 -13.71
C VAL A 88 3.60 19.99 -13.14
N LEU A 89 4.29 20.92 -12.49
CA LEU A 89 3.67 22.10 -11.89
C LEU A 89 3.16 23.06 -12.97
N GLN A 90 3.89 23.23 -14.06
CA GLN A 90 3.46 24.03 -15.21
C GLN A 90 2.17 23.48 -15.80
N LYS A 91 2.08 22.15 -16.01
CA LYS A 91 0.84 21.50 -16.47
C LYS A 91 -0.35 21.79 -15.55
N LYS A 92 -0.14 21.78 -14.23
CA LYS A 92 -1.20 22.09 -13.25
C LYS A 92 -1.61 23.56 -13.29
N ARG A 93 -0.66 24.48 -13.46
CA ARG A 93 -0.91 25.93 -13.60
C ARG A 93 -1.64 26.29 -14.89
N ASP A 94 -1.43 25.53 -15.96
CA ASP A 94 -2.12 25.71 -17.24
C ASP A 94 -3.50 25.03 -17.30
N SER A 95 -3.95 24.43 -16.20
CA SER A 95 -5.20 23.67 -16.12
C SER A 95 -6.26 24.37 -15.26
N PHE A 96 -7.46 23.80 -15.20
CA PHE A 96 -8.57 24.33 -14.41
C PHE A 96 -8.31 24.33 -12.89
N VAL A 97 -7.31 23.59 -12.40
CA VAL A 97 -6.92 23.57 -10.98
C VAL A 97 -5.86 24.62 -10.62
N VAL A 98 -5.60 25.60 -11.50
CA VAL A 98 -4.61 26.68 -11.30
C VAL A 98 -4.68 27.35 -9.92
N SER A 99 -5.89 27.53 -9.36
CA SER A 99 -6.09 28.14 -8.05
C SER A 99 -5.41 27.40 -6.88
N ALA A 100 -5.12 26.11 -7.06
CA ALA A 100 -4.39 25.29 -6.10
C ALA A 100 -2.86 25.36 -6.26
N TYR A 101 -2.36 25.72 -7.46
CA TYR A 101 -0.95 25.54 -7.84
C TYR A 101 -0.22 26.83 -8.26
N GLN A 102 -0.94 27.92 -8.51
CA GLN A 102 -0.36 29.18 -8.99
C GLN A 102 0.74 29.73 -8.06
N ASN A 103 0.59 29.54 -6.75
CA ASN A 103 1.53 30.02 -5.74
C ASN A 103 2.49 28.93 -5.22
N THR A 104 2.43 27.71 -5.75
CA THR A 104 3.29 26.60 -5.28
C THR A 104 4.76 26.94 -5.50
N LYS A 105 5.55 26.86 -4.43
CA LYS A 105 7.01 26.98 -4.49
C LYS A 105 7.65 25.61 -4.66
N MET A 106 8.81 25.56 -5.33
CA MET A 106 9.56 24.31 -5.52
C MET A 106 10.80 24.28 -4.64
N TYR A 107 11.06 23.13 -4.03
CA TYR A 107 12.22 22.92 -3.17
C TYR A 107 12.90 21.59 -3.49
N LYS A 108 14.21 21.51 -3.23
CA LYS A 108 14.95 20.25 -3.41
C LYS A 108 14.75 19.27 -2.25
N ASN A 109 14.53 19.79 -1.06
CA ASN A 109 14.39 19.02 0.18
C ASN A 109 13.46 19.74 1.17
N ILE A 110 13.10 19.05 2.25
CA ILE A 110 12.20 19.56 3.28
C ILE A 110 12.82 20.68 4.12
N ASP A 111 14.13 20.64 4.35
CA ASP A 111 14.84 21.65 5.15
C ASP A 111 14.76 23.04 4.49
N ASP A 112 14.89 23.09 3.16
CA ASP A 112 14.79 24.34 2.38
C ASP A 112 13.37 24.92 2.40
N PHE A 113 12.34 24.07 2.40
CA PHE A 113 10.97 24.51 2.59
C PHE A 113 10.79 25.12 3.98
N VAL A 114 11.18 24.40 5.03
CA VAL A 114 11.02 24.85 6.43
C VAL A 114 11.72 26.18 6.69
N LYS A 115 12.91 26.41 6.12
CA LYS A 115 13.64 27.69 6.24
C LYS A 115 12.92 28.89 5.61
N SER A 116 12.06 28.66 4.63
CA SER A 116 11.42 29.73 3.83
C SER A 116 9.92 29.83 4.00
N MET A 117 9.30 28.84 4.65
CA MET A 117 7.87 28.77 4.92
C MET A 117 7.43 29.90 5.85
N THR A 118 6.35 30.59 5.49
CA THR A 118 5.69 31.54 6.40
C THR A 118 4.65 30.82 7.29
N PRO A 119 4.22 31.40 8.43
CA PRO A 119 3.19 30.79 9.27
C PRO A 119 1.89 30.45 8.53
N GLU A 120 1.51 31.26 7.54
CA GLU A 120 0.31 31.09 6.72
C GLU A 120 0.44 29.94 5.72
N GLU A 121 1.67 29.50 5.44
CA GLU A 121 1.98 28.36 4.56
C GLU A 121 2.05 27.03 5.33
N LYS A 122 1.79 27.03 6.65
CA LYS A 122 1.81 25.80 7.44
C LYS A 122 0.84 24.76 6.84
N PRO A 123 1.30 23.55 6.49
CA PRO A 123 0.44 22.54 5.90
C PRO A 123 -0.51 21.92 6.92
N ARG A 124 -1.68 21.51 6.43
CA ARG A 124 -2.58 20.59 7.13
C ARG A 124 -2.29 19.13 6.82
N ALA A 125 -1.72 18.86 5.64
CA ALA A 125 -1.26 17.53 5.25
C ALA A 125 0.06 17.59 4.48
N ILE A 126 0.88 16.55 4.65
CA ILE A 126 2.09 16.30 3.85
C ILE A 126 1.92 14.96 3.15
N ILE A 127 1.92 14.98 1.81
CA ILE A 127 1.70 13.80 0.98
C ILE A 127 3.02 13.37 0.35
N VAL A 128 3.47 12.18 0.72
CA VAL A 128 4.78 11.65 0.40
C VAL A 128 4.64 10.55 -0.64
N GLY A 129 4.90 10.90 -1.89
CA GLY A 129 5.03 10.00 -3.03
C GLY A 129 6.47 9.92 -3.54
N SER A 130 7.45 10.21 -2.70
CA SER A 130 8.87 10.05 -3.03
C SER A 130 9.25 8.56 -3.03
N PRO A 131 10.28 8.19 -3.82
CA PRO A 131 10.77 6.81 -3.84
C PRO A 131 11.11 6.29 -2.43
N PRO A 132 10.83 5.00 -2.13
CA PRO A 132 11.01 4.43 -0.79
C PRO A 132 12.45 4.43 -0.28
N HIS A 133 13.45 4.63 -1.16
CA HIS A 133 14.83 4.76 -0.73
C HIS A 133 15.10 6.00 0.12
N TRP A 134 14.27 7.05 0.08
CA TRP A 134 14.41 8.23 0.94
C TRP A 134 13.53 8.15 2.21
N ARG A 135 12.99 6.97 2.54
CA ARG A 135 11.92 6.81 3.52
C ARG A 135 12.20 5.66 4.48
N GLY A 136 11.61 5.76 5.67
CA GLY A 136 11.62 4.70 6.69
C GLY A 136 13.03 4.28 7.11
N THR A 137 13.93 5.24 7.25
CA THR A 137 15.30 5.06 7.78
C THR A 137 15.73 6.27 8.61
N ASP A 138 16.74 6.10 9.46
CA ASP A 138 17.38 7.13 10.29
C ASP A 138 18.73 7.60 9.72
N LEU A 139 19.09 7.13 8.52
CA LEU A 139 20.32 7.53 7.85
C LEU A 139 20.24 9.02 7.44
N PRO A 140 21.25 9.85 7.80
CA PRO A 140 21.25 11.27 7.45
C PRO A 140 21.06 11.50 5.95
N GLY A 141 20.10 12.36 5.61
CA GLY A 141 19.74 12.68 4.23
C GLY A 141 18.71 11.72 3.62
N ARG A 142 18.32 10.65 4.31
CA ARG A 142 17.25 9.70 3.97
C ARG A 142 16.22 9.57 5.09
N ASP A 143 16.32 10.41 6.11
CA ASP A 143 15.60 10.43 7.37
C ASP A 143 14.29 11.25 7.31
N LEU A 144 13.55 11.13 6.19
CA LEU A 144 12.42 12.02 5.89
C LEU A 144 11.37 12.04 7.00
N GLU A 145 10.89 10.88 7.45
CA GLU A 145 9.85 10.81 8.48
C GLU A 145 10.29 11.44 9.81
N ILE A 146 11.56 11.29 10.19
CA ILE A 146 12.11 11.91 11.41
C ILE A 146 12.05 13.43 11.29
N LYS A 147 12.48 13.98 10.15
CA LYS A 147 12.40 15.42 9.88
C LYS A 147 10.97 15.94 9.84
N LEU A 148 10.04 15.17 9.27
CA LEU A 148 8.63 15.55 9.25
C LEU A 148 8.06 15.65 10.67
N LEU A 149 8.40 14.72 11.56
CA LEU A 149 7.99 14.79 12.97
C LEU A 149 8.59 16.00 13.70
N GLU A 150 9.87 16.31 13.46
CA GLU A 150 10.54 17.45 14.08
C GLU A 150 9.93 18.78 13.63
N TYR A 151 9.72 18.96 12.32
CA TYR A 151 9.28 20.23 11.75
C TYR A 151 7.77 20.43 11.79
N PHE A 152 6.99 19.35 11.80
CA PHE A 152 5.53 19.40 11.66
C PHE A 152 4.81 18.53 12.70
N PRO A 153 5.00 18.78 14.01
CA PRO A 153 4.25 18.07 15.05
C PRO A 153 2.74 18.31 14.86
N GLY A 154 1.96 17.23 14.92
CA GLY A 154 0.50 17.26 14.76
C GLY A 154 -0.02 17.47 13.33
N VAL A 155 0.84 17.56 12.31
CA VAL A 155 0.41 17.60 10.90
C VAL A 155 0.19 16.18 10.40
N ALA A 156 -0.88 15.96 9.63
CA ALA A 156 -1.18 14.63 9.10
C ALA A 156 -0.28 14.27 7.91
N PHE A 157 0.09 12.99 7.84
CA PHE A 157 0.92 12.44 6.77
C PHE A 157 0.15 11.42 5.95
N PHE A 158 0.39 11.44 4.64
CA PHE A 158 0.11 10.33 3.75
C PHE A 158 1.44 9.84 3.20
N ILE A 159 1.75 8.56 3.37
CA ILE A 159 3.03 7.99 2.94
C ILE A 159 2.79 6.81 2.00
N GLU A 160 3.40 6.85 0.83
CA GLU A 160 3.29 5.75 -0.12
C GLU A 160 3.98 4.46 0.34
N LYS A 161 3.44 3.33 -0.13
CA LYS A 161 4.06 2.01 0.08
C LYS A 161 5.29 1.83 -0.83
N PRO A 162 6.19 0.90 -0.51
CA PRO A 162 6.44 0.38 0.84
C PRO A 162 6.95 1.50 1.76
N VAL A 163 6.90 1.33 3.08
CA VAL A 163 7.35 2.36 4.03
C VAL A 163 8.87 2.60 3.99
N SER A 164 9.65 1.64 3.51
CA SER A 164 11.11 1.69 3.46
C SER A 164 11.65 0.76 2.37
N THR A 165 12.94 0.92 2.02
CA THR A 165 13.76 -0.12 1.36
C THR A 165 14.89 -0.63 2.26
N GLY A 166 14.99 -0.15 3.51
CA GLY A 166 15.98 -0.58 4.49
C GLY A 166 15.49 -1.74 5.37
N PRO A 167 16.24 -2.07 6.43
CA PRO A 167 15.83 -3.07 7.41
C PRO A 167 14.46 -2.76 8.02
N TYR A 168 13.58 -3.76 8.13
CA TYR A 168 12.25 -3.59 8.72
C TYR A 168 12.29 -3.13 10.19
N THR A 169 13.34 -3.50 10.93
CA THR A 169 13.54 -3.08 12.33
C THR A 169 13.65 -1.57 12.46
N THR A 170 14.36 -0.90 11.55
CA THR A 170 14.46 0.56 11.54
C THR A 170 13.11 1.21 11.25
N ALA A 171 12.33 0.65 10.32
CA ALA A 171 10.98 1.14 10.05
C ALA A 171 10.06 1.00 11.28
N LEU A 172 10.17 -0.10 12.03
CA LEU A 172 9.44 -0.28 13.30
C LEU A 172 9.86 0.74 14.37
N ASP A 173 11.13 1.09 14.48
CA ASP A 173 11.59 2.11 15.42
C ASP A 173 11.09 3.52 15.04
N ILE A 174 11.04 3.84 13.74
CA ILE A 174 10.43 5.08 13.24
C ILE A 174 8.93 5.09 13.51
N SER A 175 8.26 3.95 13.35
CA SER A 175 6.84 3.82 13.68
C SER A 175 6.54 4.20 15.13
N LYS A 176 7.38 3.76 16.08
CA LYS A 176 7.22 4.14 17.50
C LYS A 176 7.28 5.65 17.68
N LYS A 177 8.22 6.32 17.00
CA LYS A 177 8.35 7.79 17.04
C LYS A 177 7.12 8.50 16.47
N ILE A 178 6.55 8.00 15.36
CA ILE A 178 5.33 8.56 14.77
C ILE A 178 4.14 8.42 15.73
N VAL A 179 3.99 7.24 16.35
CA VAL A 179 2.95 6.99 17.35
C VAL A 179 3.11 7.88 18.58
N GLU A 180 4.33 7.99 19.12
CA GLU A 180 4.65 8.85 20.27
C GLU A 180 4.39 10.33 19.99
N ALA A 181 4.61 10.79 18.76
CA ALA A 181 4.34 12.16 18.35
C ALA A 181 2.84 12.48 18.19
N GLY A 182 1.98 11.45 18.05
CA GLY A 182 0.53 11.61 17.85
C GLY A 182 0.14 12.16 16.48
N ASN A 183 1.03 12.08 15.48
CA ASN A 183 0.70 12.49 14.11
C ASN A 183 -0.19 11.43 13.45
N VAL A 184 -1.32 11.85 12.86
CA VAL A 184 -2.14 10.99 11.99
C VAL A 184 -1.31 10.62 10.76
N CYS A 185 -1.18 9.32 10.46
CA CYS A 185 -0.45 8.85 9.29
C CYS A 185 -1.22 7.74 8.57
N SER A 186 -1.62 7.99 7.31
CA SER A 186 -2.13 6.96 6.39
C SER A 186 -1.01 6.45 5.50
N VAL A 187 -0.95 5.14 5.29
CA VAL A 187 -0.02 4.53 4.32
C VAL A 187 -0.80 3.92 3.16
N GLY A 188 -0.32 4.13 1.93
CA GLY A 188 -0.96 3.85 0.64
C GLY A 188 -1.31 2.38 0.31
N TYR A 189 -1.86 1.63 1.26
CA TYR A 189 -2.48 0.32 1.07
C TYR A 189 -3.94 0.48 0.65
N MET A 190 -4.13 1.19 -0.46
CA MET A 190 -5.43 1.61 -0.98
C MET A 190 -6.42 0.46 -1.19
N LEU A 191 -5.97 -0.79 -1.43
CA LEU A 191 -6.87 -1.91 -1.65
C LEU A 191 -7.80 -2.19 -0.46
N ARG A 192 -7.41 -1.79 0.76
CA ARG A 192 -8.31 -1.84 1.92
C ARG A 192 -9.54 -0.96 1.73
N TYR A 193 -9.43 0.13 0.99
CA TYR A 193 -10.52 1.07 0.72
C TYR A 193 -11.38 0.67 -0.49
N LEU A 194 -11.16 -0.51 -1.10
CA LEU A 194 -12.09 -1.02 -2.12
C LEU A 194 -13.45 -1.37 -1.50
N LYS A 195 -14.53 -0.99 -2.17
CA LYS A 195 -15.90 -1.41 -1.81
C LYS A 195 -16.06 -2.91 -1.74
N ALA A 196 -15.44 -3.64 -2.68
CA ALA A 196 -15.45 -5.09 -2.68
C ALA A 196 -14.83 -5.66 -1.38
N VAL A 197 -13.67 -5.11 -0.98
CA VAL A 197 -12.97 -5.51 0.25
C VAL A 197 -13.79 -5.16 1.50
N GLN A 198 -14.41 -3.98 1.52
CA GLN A 198 -15.27 -3.58 2.61
C GLN A 198 -16.58 -4.39 2.67
N MET A 199 -17.13 -4.81 1.53
CA MET A 199 -18.29 -5.70 1.50
C MET A 199 -17.95 -7.06 2.10
N MET A 200 -16.76 -7.60 1.82
CA MET A 200 -16.28 -8.81 2.48
C MET A 200 -16.19 -8.63 3.99
N LYS A 201 -15.65 -7.49 4.45
CA LYS A 201 -15.58 -7.14 5.89
C LYS A 201 -16.96 -7.06 6.53
N GLN A 202 -17.92 -6.38 5.89
CA GLN A 202 -19.30 -6.27 6.34
C GLN A 202 -19.95 -7.66 6.49
N VAL A 203 -19.79 -8.55 5.51
CA VAL A 203 -20.33 -9.93 5.59
C VAL A 203 -19.74 -10.68 6.78
N ILE A 204 -18.42 -10.57 7.02
CA ILE A 204 -17.74 -11.20 8.16
C ILE A 204 -18.28 -10.67 9.48
N GLU A 205 -18.47 -9.36 9.58
CA GLU A 205 -18.93 -8.70 10.80
C GLU A 205 -20.39 -9.02 11.13
N ASP A 206 -21.29 -8.91 10.14
CA ASP A 206 -22.73 -9.15 10.27
C ASP A 206 -23.07 -10.60 10.61
N LYS A 207 -22.28 -11.55 10.09
CA LYS A 207 -22.46 -12.98 10.30
C LYS A 207 -21.57 -13.55 11.40
N GLU A 208 -20.81 -12.68 12.07
CA GLU A 208 -19.85 -13.04 13.11
C GLU A 208 -18.89 -14.18 12.71
N LEU A 209 -18.45 -14.16 11.45
CA LEU A 209 -17.61 -15.22 10.89
C LEU A 209 -16.17 -15.11 11.39
N VAL A 210 -15.48 -16.25 11.40
CA VAL A 210 -14.05 -16.35 11.70
C VAL A 210 -13.34 -16.75 10.42
N VAL A 211 -12.35 -15.95 10.01
CA VAL A 211 -11.48 -16.28 8.86
C VAL A 211 -10.67 -17.52 9.22
N MET A 212 -10.77 -18.56 8.39
CA MET A 212 -10.02 -19.81 8.56
C MET A 212 -8.75 -19.80 7.71
N ALA A 213 -8.86 -19.24 6.49
CA ALA A 213 -7.72 -19.12 5.59
C ALA A 213 -7.83 -17.95 4.62
N THR A 214 -6.68 -17.47 4.17
CA THR A 214 -6.56 -16.57 3.02
C THR A 214 -5.70 -17.22 1.94
N SER A 215 -6.06 -17.04 0.66
CA SER A 215 -5.24 -17.49 -0.47
C SER A 215 -5.08 -16.35 -1.45
N ALA A 216 -3.85 -15.85 -1.60
CA ALA A 216 -3.55 -14.70 -2.42
C ALA A 216 -2.74 -15.07 -3.66
N ARG A 217 -3.01 -14.40 -4.78
CA ARG A 217 -2.27 -14.56 -6.02
C ARG A 217 -1.98 -13.21 -6.66
N TYR A 218 -0.73 -13.02 -7.08
CA TYR A 218 -0.29 -11.90 -7.89
C TYR A 218 0.54 -12.43 -9.05
N VAL A 219 0.00 -12.39 -10.27
CA VAL A 219 0.74 -12.74 -11.48
C VAL A 219 1.02 -11.47 -12.26
N CYS A 220 2.28 -11.08 -12.29
CA CYS A 220 2.81 -9.88 -12.91
C CYS A 220 2.95 -10.06 -14.42
N ALA A 221 2.50 -9.05 -15.16
CA ALA A 221 2.77 -8.88 -16.58
C ALA A 221 4.04 -8.04 -16.75
N TYR A 222 5.16 -8.72 -17.01
CA TYR A 222 6.48 -8.14 -16.79
C TYR A 222 7.09 -7.46 -18.02
N GLU A 223 6.56 -7.75 -19.21
CA GLU A 223 7.09 -7.28 -20.51
C GLU A 223 7.20 -5.75 -20.56
N ALA A 224 6.29 -5.03 -19.91
CA ALA A 224 6.28 -3.57 -19.89
C ALA A 224 7.12 -2.94 -18.76
N ILE A 225 7.69 -3.73 -17.84
CA ILE A 225 8.41 -3.20 -16.67
C ILE A 225 9.86 -2.87 -17.07
N ALA A 226 10.04 -1.74 -17.76
CA ALA A 226 11.34 -1.31 -18.29
C ALA A 226 12.23 -0.60 -17.25
N LYS A 227 11.80 -0.49 -15.99
CA LYS A 227 12.56 0.16 -14.90
C LYS A 227 13.61 -0.82 -14.35
N PRO A 228 14.93 -0.61 -14.54
CA PRO A 228 15.96 -1.55 -14.08
C PRO A 228 15.92 -1.80 -12.57
N ASP A 229 15.60 -0.78 -11.77
CA ASP A 229 15.52 -0.87 -10.31
C ASP A 229 14.55 -1.94 -9.81
N TRP A 230 13.48 -2.22 -10.57
CA TRP A 230 12.50 -3.24 -10.20
C TRP A 230 13.08 -4.66 -10.31
N TRP A 231 14.02 -4.86 -11.25
CA TRP A 231 14.71 -6.13 -11.49
C TRP A 231 15.91 -6.34 -10.53
N ASP A 232 16.20 -5.36 -9.68
CA ASP A 232 17.34 -5.35 -8.75
C ASP A 232 16.87 -5.27 -7.28
N LYS A 233 16.99 -6.39 -6.57
CA LYS A 233 16.65 -6.51 -5.14
C LYS A 233 17.46 -5.57 -4.24
N SER A 234 18.63 -5.10 -4.65
CA SER A 234 19.39 -4.12 -3.85
C SER A 234 18.76 -2.73 -3.88
N ARG A 235 17.87 -2.47 -4.86
CA ARG A 235 17.20 -1.19 -5.07
C ARG A 235 15.76 -1.22 -4.56
N ASP A 236 14.88 -1.96 -5.24
CA ASP A 236 13.44 -2.01 -4.92
C ASP A 236 13.05 -3.21 -4.01
N GLN A 237 14.03 -3.95 -3.47
CA GLN A 237 13.84 -5.07 -2.52
C GLN A 237 13.11 -6.32 -3.06
N GLY A 238 12.76 -6.32 -4.35
CA GLY A 238 12.20 -7.46 -5.07
C GLY A 238 10.68 -7.55 -5.03
N PRO A 239 10.10 -8.50 -5.79
CA PRO A 239 8.68 -8.45 -6.15
C PRO A 239 7.72 -8.61 -4.98
N ILE A 240 8.09 -9.36 -3.94
CA ILE A 240 7.27 -9.53 -2.73
C ILE A 240 7.14 -8.22 -1.95
N VAL A 241 8.24 -7.48 -1.77
CA VAL A 241 8.25 -6.23 -0.99
C VAL A 241 7.61 -5.08 -1.78
N GLU A 242 7.79 -5.04 -3.11
CA GLU A 242 7.31 -3.93 -3.93
C GLU A 242 5.86 -4.15 -4.43
N GLN A 243 5.55 -5.31 -5.03
CA GLN A 243 4.24 -5.59 -5.64
C GLN A 243 3.36 -6.45 -4.75
N GLY A 244 3.89 -7.62 -4.34
CA GLY A 244 3.17 -8.61 -3.54
C GLY A 244 2.71 -8.09 -2.18
N THR A 245 3.31 -6.98 -1.71
CA THR A 245 2.99 -6.33 -0.45
C THR A 245 1.51 -5.99 -0.31
N HIS A 246 0.82 -5.58 -1.38
CA HIS A 246 -0.62 -5.32 -1.33
C HIS A 246 -1.45 -6.56 -0.96
N PHE A 247 -1.01 -7.74 -1.40
CA PHE A 247 -1.71 -9.00 -1.13
C PHE A 247 -1.28 -9.62 0.21
N CYS A 248 -0.04 -9.37 0.63
CA CYS A 248 0.39 -9.62 2.01
C CYS A 248 -0.44 -8.77 2.99
N ASP A 249 -0.64 -7.51 2.65
CA ASP A 249 -1.42 -6.55 3.41
C ASP A 249 -2.90 -6.94 3.50
N LEU A 250 -3.55 -7.23 2.37
CA LEU A 250 -4.94 -7.70 2.38
C LEU A 250 -5.08 -9.01 3.16
N SER A 251 -4.14 -9.93 3.01
CA SER A 251 -4.15 -11.17 3.78
C SER A 251 -4.09 -10.90 5.29
N ARG A 252 -3.24 -9.96 5.74
CA ARG A 252 -3.23 -9.48 7.13
C ARG A 252 -4.53 -8.78 7.53
N TYR A 253 -5.12 -7.99 6.63
CA TYR A 253 -6.36 -7.25 6.89
C TYR A 253 -7.54 -8.18 7.20
N PHE A 254 -7.58 -9.36 6.58
CA PHE A 254 -8.60 -10.39 6.85
C PHE A 254 -8.17 -11.42 7.91
N GLY A 255 -6.97 -11.98 7.79
CA GLY A 255 -6.49 -13.09 8.63
C GLY A 255 -5.95 -12.68 10.00
N GLY A 256 -5.52 -11.42 10.15
CA GLY A 256 -4.93 -10.88 11.39
C GLY A 256 -3.42 -10.69 11.31
N ASP A 257 -2.78 -10.49 12.46
CA ASP A 257 -1.32 -10.42 12.54
C ASP A 257 -0.70 -11.81 12.29
N VAL A 258 0.44 -11.82 11.62
CA VAL A 258 1.14 -13.04 11.19
C VAL A 258 2.09 -13.50 12.29
N ASP A 259 2.09 -14.79 12.59
CA ASP A 259 3.18 -15.40 13.33
C ASP A 259 4.39 -15.50 12.40
N ILE A 260 5.29 -14.51 12.48
CA ILE A 260 6.48 -14.38 11.61
C ILE A 260 7.35 -15.64 11.66
N SER A 261 7.39 -16.35 12.80
CA SER A 261 8.20 -17.57 12.95
C SER A 261 7.67 -18.75 12.12
N SER A 262 6.40 -18.71 11.73
CA SER A 262 5.73 -19.75 10.94
C SER A 262 5.89 -19.59 9.43
N VAL A 263 6.47 -18.48 8.96
CA VAL A 263 6.56 -18.17 7.53
C VAL A 263 7.53 -19.11 6.83
N MET A 264 7.02 -19.82 5.82
CA MET A 264 7.77 -20.69 4.93
C MET A 264 7.60 -20.22 3.49
N ALA A 265 8.67 -20.25 2.69
CA ALA A 265 8.60 -19.85 1.29
C ALA A 265 9.63 -20.58 0.41
N HIS A 266 9.27 -20.73 -0.86
CA HIS A 266 10.12 -21.25 -1.92
C HIS A 266 10.05 -20.31 -3.13
N SER A 267 11.13 -20.25 -3.91
CA SER A 267 11.20 -19.44 -5.12
C SER A 267 11.66 -20.26 -6.33
N VAL A 268 11.24 -19.79 -7.50
CA VAL A 268 11.93 -20.07 -8.76
C VAL A 268 12.86 -18.90 -9.02
N GLU A 269 14.14 -19.17 -9.16
CA GLU A 269 15.16 -18.15 -9.35
C GLU A 269 15.44 -17.89 -10.83
N TRP A 270 16.05 -16.75 -11.13
CA TRP A 270 16.35 -16.33 -12.51
C TRP A 270 17.30 -17.28 -13.25
N ASP A 271 18.11 -18.06 -12.53
CA ASP A 271 19.12 -19.00 -13.03
C ASP A 271 18.65 -20.46 -13.07
N GLU A 272 17.41 -20.74 -12.64
CA GLU A 272 16.81 -22.06 -12.71
C GLU A 272 16.09 -22.26 -14.06
N GLU A 273 15.94 -23.52 -14.49
CA GLU A 273 15.26 -23.85 -15.76
C GLU A 273 13.88 -23.17 -15.92
N PRO A 274 12.96 -23.23 -14.94
CA PRO A 274 11.66 -22.55 -15.03
C PRO A 274 11.74 -21.02 -14.88
N GLY A 275 12.91 -20.45 -14.58
CA GLY A 275 13.13 -19.02 -14.39
C GLY A 275 13.47 -18.23 -15.66
N ASN A 276 13.61 -18.92 -16.80
CA ASN A 276 13.99 -18.31 -18.07
C ASN A 276 12.81 -17.55 -18.69
N LEU A 277 12.84 -16.21 -18.60
CA LEU A 277 11.82 -15.33 -19.17
C LEU A 277 12.17 -14.91 -20.61
N SER A 278 11.17 -14.87 -21.50
CA SER A 278 11.37 -14.65 -22.93
C SER A 278 11.28 -13.20 -23.42
N LYS A 279 10.95 -12.24 -22.53
CA LYS A 279 10.60 -10.85 -22.90
C LYS A 279 11.12 -9.82 -21.90
N ILE A 280 12.30 -10.05 -21.35
CA ILE A 280 12.87 -9.16 -20.33
C ILE A 280 13.19 -7.82 -21.02
N PRO A 281 12.60 -6.68 -20.58
CA PRO A 281 12.77 -5.39 -21.24
C PRO A 281 14.04 -4.65 -20.80
N VAL A 282 14.84 -5.24 -19.91
CA VAL A 282 16.09 -4.70 -19.38
C VAL A 282 17.25 -5.66 -19.58
N ASP A 283 18.47 -5.15 -19.54
CA ASP A 283 19.68 -5.97 -19.57
C ASP A 283 20.07 -6.40 -18.14
N GLU A 284 19.60 -7.58 -17.73
CA GLU A 284 19.91 -8.15 -16.41
C GLU A 284 21.41 -8.46 -16.22
N ASN A 285 22.23 -8.48 -17.27
CA ASN A 285 23.68 -8.65 -17.13
C ASN A 285 24.35 -7.47 -16.43
N LYS A 286 23.66 -6.32 -16.33
CA LYS A 286 24.09 -5.17 -15.53
C LYS A 286 23.72 -5.28 -14.05
N ILE A 287 22.95 -6.29 -13.67
CA ILE A 287 22.53 -6.57 -12.30
C ILE A 287 23.33 -7.77 -11.79
N LEU A 288 23.95 -7.60 -10.62
CA LEU A 288 24.71 -8.67 -9.99
C LEU A 288 23.82 -9.92 -9.78
N PRO A 289 24.33 -11.15 -10.07
CA PRO A 289 23.58 -12.40 -9.94
C PRO A 289 22.76 -12.55 -8.64
N GLU A 290 23.33 -12.17 -7.50
CA GLU A 290 22.73 -12.23 -6.18
C GLU A 290 21.58 -11.23 -5.97
N ASN A 291 21.57 -10.15 -6.76
CA ASN A 291 20.61 -9.06 -6.69
C ASN A 291 19.44 -9.21 -7.67
N ARG A 292 19.53 -10.10 -8.67
CA ARG A 292 18.43 -10.35 -9.59
C ARG A 292 17.22 -10.94 -8.85
N ILE A 293 16.03 -10.55 -9.28
CA ILE A 293 14.78 -10.98 -8.65
C ILE A 293 14.45 -12.46 -8.92
N PRO A 294 13.74 -13.14 -8.00
CA PRO A 294 13.11 -14.41 -8.31
C PRO A 294 11.99 -14.23 -9.33
N ARG A 295 11.65 -15.29 -10.07
CA ARG A 295 10.54 -15.30 -11.04
C ARG A 295 9.23 -15.76 -10.41
N VAL A 296 9.28 -16.69 -9.47
CA VAL A 296 8.11 -17.11 -8.70
C VAL A 296 8.49 -17.12 -7.24
N THR A 297 7.57 -16.75 -6.36
CA THR A 297 7.70 -16.96 -4.93
C THR A 297 6.37 -17.46 -4.39
N THR A 298 6.41 -18.61 -3.73
CA THR A 298 5.26 -19.18 -3.01
C THR A 298 5.55 -19.14 -1.53
N ALA A 299 4.54 -18.81 -0.72
CA ALA A 299 4.69 -18.73 0.72
C ALA A 299 3.44 -19.23 1.45
N THR A 300 3.65 -19.75 2.66
CA THR A 300 2.59 -20.13 3.60
C THR A 300 2.94 -19.67 5.02
N TRP A 301 1.93 -19.40 5.83
CA TRP A 301 2.11 -18.93 7.22
C TRP A 301 0.89 -19.23 8.10
N LYS A 302 1.07 -19.06 9.41
CA LYS A 302 0.02 -18.95 10.42
C LYS A 302 -0.20 -17.50 10.81
N TYR A 303 -1.44 -17.15 11.06
CA TYR A 303 -1.79 -15.95 11.82
C TYR A 303 -1.72 -16.25 13.33
N GLU A 304 -1.56 -15.22 14.16
CA GLU A 304 -1.50 -15.37 15.62
C GLU A 304 -2.77 -16.04 16.21
N ASN A 305 -3.91 -15.91 15.52
CA ASN A 305 -5.17 -16.55 15.90
C ASN A 305 -5.30 -18.02 15.43
N GLY A 306 -4.30 -18.56 14.75
CA GLY A 306 -4.23 -19.94 14.26
C GLY A 306 -4.77 -20.19 12.85
N ALA A 307 -5.41 -19.19 12.20
CA ALA A 307 -5.76 -19.25 10.79
C ALA A 307 -4.50 -19.39 9.91
N VAL A 308 -4.66 -19.75 8.63
CA VAL A 308 -3.53 -19.96 7.70
C VAL A 308 -3.60 -19.06 6.48
N GLY A 309 -2.46 -18.67 5.93
CA GLY A 309 -2.41 -17.91 4.70
C GLY A 309 -1.47 -18.53 3.68
N THR A 310 -1.77 -18.28 2.40
CA THR A 310 -0.89 -18.62 1.27
C THR A 310 -0.75 -17.43 0.32
N LEU A 311 0.40 -17.34 -0.34
CA LEU A 311 0.66 -16.39 -1.41
C LEU A 311 1.39 -17.08 -2.56
N THR A 312 0.99 -16.78 -3.79
CA THR A 312 1.82 -17.01 -4.99
C THR A 312 2.03 -15.68 -5.71
N HIS A 313 3.28 -15.21 -5.78
CA HIS A 313 3.70 -14.17 -6.69
C HIS A 313 4.45 -14.79 -7.88
N ALA A 314 4.13 -14.36 -9.10
CA ALA A 314 4.79 -14.86 -10.30
C ALA A 314 5.02 -13.75 -11.34
N VAL A 315 6.23 -13.68 -11.86
CA VAL A 315 6.66 -12.86 -13.01
C VAL A 315 6.52 -13.75 -14.24
N ALA A 316 5.35 -13.74 -14.88
CA ALA A 316 5.01 -14.76 -15.87
C ALA A 316 4.21 -14.27 -17.07
N LEU A 317 3.40 -13.20 -16.94
CA LEU A 317 2.50 -12.77 -18.01
C LEU A 317 3.20 -11.84 -19.00
N HIS A 318 2.76 -11.91 -20.26
CA HIS A 318 3.08 -10.94 -21.31
C HIS A 318 1.92 -9.96 -21.48
N GLY A 319 2.21 -8.76 -21.99
CA GLY A 319 1.25 -7.64 -22.01
C GLY A 319 1.34 -6.75 -20.77
N THR A 320 0.25 -6.04 -20.46
CA THR A 320 0.23 -4.96 -19.44
C THR A 320 -0.61 -5.29 -18.21
N ASN A 321 -1.59 -6.20 -18.31
CA ASN A 321 -2.56 -6.43 -17.24
C ASN A 321 -2.10 -7.54 -16.31
N TYR A 322 -2.03 -7.23 -15.02
CA TYR A 322 -1.73 -8.22 -13.97
C TYR A 322 -2.95 -9.11 -13.70
N SER A 323 -2.72 -10.33 -13.26
CA SER A 323 -3.77 -11.22 -12.76
C SER A 323 -3.64 -11.35 -11.26
N CYS A 324 -4.57 -10.72 -10.54
CA CYS A 324 -4.48 -10.55 -9.10
C CYS A 324 -5.79 -10.99 -8.42
N GLU A 325 -5.68 -11.81 -7.39
CA GLU A 325 -6.83 -12.39 -6.68
C GLU A 325 -6.56 -12.59 -5.19
N LEU A 326 -7.63 -12.52 -4.40
CA LEU A 326 -7.63 -12.90 -2.99
C LEU A 326 -8.89 -13.72 -2.69
N GLU A 327 -8.68 -14.90 -2.10
CA GLU A 327 -9.74 -15.71 -1.52
C GLU A 327 -9.69 -15.67 0.00
N VAL A 328 -10.87 -15.62 0.63
CA VAL A 328 -11.06 -15.70 2.07
C VAL A 328 -12.04 -16.84 2.35
N TYR A 329 -11.60 -17.81 3.14
CA TYR A 329 -12.38 -18.99 3.51
C TYR A 329 -12.85 -18.87 4.95
N LEU A 330 -14.14 -19.10 5.17
CA LEU A 330 -14.80 -19.09 6.47
C LEU A 330 -15.77 -20.26 6.55
N ASP A 331 -16.28 -20.56 7.75
CA ASP A 331 -17.23 -21.65 7.94
C ASP A 331 -18.52 -21.39 7.11
N GLY A 332 -18.74 -22.23 6.10
CA GLY A 332 -19.85 -22.12 5.15
C GLY A 332 -19.76 -20.98 4.12
N TYR A 333 -18.68 -20.20 4.10
CA TYR A 333 -18.50 -19.10 3.14
C TYR A 333 -17.18 -19.18 2.38
N GLN A 334 -17.23 -18.85 1.10
CA GLN A 334 -16.06 -18.54 0.28
C GLN A 334 -16.27 -17.17 -0.36
N MET A 335 -15.30 -16.27 -0.21
CA MET A 335 -15.31 -14.97 -0.85
C MET A 335 -14.05 -14.81 -1.70
N ARG A 336 -14.23 -14.50 -2.99
CA ARG A 336 -13.13 -14.38 -3.96
C ARG A 336 -13.16 -13.02 -4.64
N LEU A 337 -12.16 -12.19 -4.35
CA LEU A 337 -11.91 -10.91 -4.99
C LEU A 337 -11.01 -11.12 -6.21
N VAL A 338 -11.46 -10.64 -7.37
CA VAL A 338 -10.76 -10.75 -8.66
C VAL A 338 -10.56 -9.38 -9.28
N ASP A 339 -9.41 -9.21 -9.92
CA ASP A 339 -9.02 -8.01 -10.67
C ASP A 339 -9.20 -6.69 -9.88
N PRO A 340 -8.63 -6.60 -8.66
CA PRO A 340 -8.87 -5.45 -7.78
C PRO A 340 -8.24 -4.13 -8.26
N TYR A 341 -7.47 -4.16 -9.37
CA TYR A 341 -6.84 -2.96 -9.94
C TYR A 341 -7.60 -2.36 -11.13
N HIS A 342 -8.54 -3.09 -11.76
CA HIS A 342 -9.31 -2.57 -12.91
C HIS A 342 -10.82 -2.65 -12.68
N ILE A 343 -11.41 -3.85 -12.67
CA ILE A 343 -12.84 -4.05 -12.43
C ILE A 343 -12.98 -5.00 -11.24
N PRO A 344 -12.83 -4.48 -10.00
CA PRO A 344 -12.95 -5.31 -8.80
C PRO A 344 -14.26 -6.09 -8.85
N THR A 345 -14.14 -7.42 -8.84
CA THR A 345 -15.27 -8.33 -8.89
C THR A 345 -15.20 -9.26 -7.70
N LEU A 346 -16.26 -9.27 -6.90
CA LEU A 346 -16.40 -10.13 -5.74
C LEU A 346 -17.37 -11.26 -6.04
N TYR A 347 -16.89 -12.49 -5.86
CA TYR A 347 -17.71 -13.69 -5.85
C TYR A 347 -17.95 -14.13 -4.41
N ILE A 348 -19.18 -14.43 -4.04
CA ILE A 348 -19.54 -14.93 -2.70
C ILE A 348 -20.34 -16.21 -2.84
N ARG A 349 -19.82 -17.31 -2.28
CA ARG A 349 -20.60 -18.52 -2.02
C ARG A 349 -21.05 -18.54 -0.57
N ARG A 350 -22.32 -18.86 -0.32
CA ARG A 350 -22.95 -18.83 1.00
C ARG A 350 -23.33 -20.24 1.48
N PRO A 351 -23.58 -20.44 2.79
CA PRO A 351 -24.03 -21.73 3.30
C PRO A 351 -25.37 -22.13 2.70
N GLY A 352 -25.48 -23.38 2.25
CA GLY A 352 -26.71 -23.91 1.67
C GLY A 352 -26.98 -23.51 0.22
N ASP A 353 -26.05 -22.78 -0.42
CA ASP A 353 -26.09 -22.48 -1.85
C ASP A 353 -24.79 -22.94 -2.52
N ASP A 354 -24.92 -23.70 -3.60
CA ASP A 354 -23.80 -24.20 -4.38
C ASP A 354 -23.32 -23.21 -5.46
N TYR A 355 -24.07 -22.12 -5.68
CA TYR A 355 -23.75 -21.09 -6.66
C TYR A 355 -23.06 -19.87 -6.02
N GLU A 356 -22.25 -19.17 -6.82
CA GLU A 356 -21.62 -17.91 -6.43
C GLU A 356 -22.50 -16.71 -6.80
N GLU A 357 -22.74 -15.81 -5.84
CA GLU A 357 -23.20 -14.44 -6.10
C GLU A 357 -22.05 -13.64 -6.72
N THR A 358 -22.34 -12.76 -7.69
CA THR A 358 -21.32 -11.91 -8.34
C THR A 358 -21.64 -10.42 -8.15
N TYR A 359 -20.68 -9.66 -7.65
CA TYR A 359 -20.75 -8.22 -7.46
C TYR A 359 -19.61 -7.53 -8.21
N ARG A 360 -19.90 -6.52 -9.03
CA ARG A 360 -18.90 -5.78 -9.82
C ARG A 360 -18.85 -4.32 -9.39
N PHE A 361 -17.64 -3.79 -9.22
CA PHE A 361 -17.39 -2.43 -8.72
C PHE A 361 -16.55 -1.62 -9.72
N GLY A 362 -16.99 -1.54 -10.97
CA GLY A 362 -16.22 -0.91 -12.06
C GLY A 362 -16.00 0.60 -11.93
N ASP A 363 -16.79 1.29 -11.11
CA ASP A 363 -16.68 2.75 -10.89
C ASP A 363 -15.87 3.07 -9.61
N ASP A 364 -15.24 2.09 -8.96
CA ASP A 364 -14.62 2.27 -7.65
C ASP A 364 -13.21 2.89 -7.77
N ASP A 365 -12.92 3.91 -6.97
CA ASP A 365 -11.57 4.49 -6.83
C ASP A 365 -11.10 4.36 -5.38
N PRO A 366 -10.36 3.30 -5.04
CA PRO A 366 -9.85 3.09 -3.68
C PRO A 366 -8.81 4.14 -3.26
N PHE A 367 -8.07 4.73 -4.20
CA PHE A 367 -7.13 5.80 -3.89
C PHE A 367 -7.87 7.08 -3.50
N PHE A 368 -8.96 7.42 -4.19
CA PHE A 368 -9.81 8.53 -3.79
C PHE A 368 -10.46 8.28 -2.44
N SER A 369 -10.95 7.06 -2.20
CA SER A 369 -11.55 6.68 -0.92
C SER A 369 -10.57 6.86 0.25
N GLU A 370 -9.30 6.45 0.07
CA GLU A 370 -8.25 6.66 1.07
C GLU A 370 -7.97 8.15 1.32
N VAL A 371 -7.78 8.94 0.25
CA VAL A 371 -7.56 10.39 0.33
C VAL A 371 -8.75 11.10 1.00
N SER A 372 -9.97 10.73 0.64
CA SER A 372 -11.19 11.30 1.20
C SER A 372 -11.27 11.05 2.70
N ASN A 373 -11.00 9.82 3.14
CA ASN A 373 -11.00 9.46 4.55
C ASN A 373 -9.94 10.23 5.34
N LEU A 374 -8.72 10.33 4.81
CA LEU A 374 -7.66 11.11 5.44
C LEU A 374 -8.08 12.57 5.61
N VAL A 375 -8.61 13.20 4.55
CA VAL A 375 -9.09 14.58 4.63
C VAL A 375 -10.19 14.73 5.68
N ASP A 376 -11.17 13.82 5.72
CA ASP A 376 -12.26 13.86 6.69
C ASP A 376 -11.73 13.77 8.14
N VAL A 377 -10.74 12.91 8.40
CA VAL A 377 -10.06 12.82 9.72
C VAL A 377 -9.37 14.13 10.07
N ILE A 378 -8.69 14.76 9.12
CA ILE A 378 -7.99 16.03 9.37
C ILE A 378 -8.99 17.16 9.66
N GLU A 379 -10.13 17.19 8.98
CA GLU A 379 -11.16 18.23 9.13
C GLU A 379 -12.07 18.07 10.34
N HIS A 380 -12.34 16.83 10.74
CA HIS A 380 -13.37 16.54 11.73
C HIS A 380 -12.84 15.83 12.98
N GLY A 381 -11.55 15.47 12.98
CA GLY A 381 -10.87 14.78 14.06
C GLY A 381 -10.85 13.26 13.87
N GLU A 382 -10.01 12.60 14.67
CA GLU A 382 -9.89 11.13 14.67
C GLU A 382 -11.22 10.45 15.02
N GLY A 383 -11.49 9.32 14.38
CA GLY A 383 -12.72 8.53 14.56
C GLY A 383 -13.93 8.99 13.74
N THR A 384 -13.82 10.09 12.99
CA THR A 384 -14.88 10.54 12.07
C THR A 384 -14.88 9.77 10.74
N SER A 385 -13.69 9.34 10.33
CA SER A 385 -13.45 8.39 9.26
C SER A 385 -12.30 7.46 9.64
N GLU A 386 -12.10 6.40 8.85
CA GLU A 386 -11.16 5.34 9.17
C GLU A 386 -9.85 5.51 8.42
N ILE A 387 -8.72 5.48 9.15
CA ILE A 387 -7.39 5.25 8.59
C ILE A 387 -7.14 3.74 8.64
N LEU A 388 -7.33 3.07 7.51
CA LEU A 388 -7.29 1.60 7.43
C LEU A 388 -5.87 1.01 7.43
N SER A 389 -4.85 1.83 7.23
CA SER A 389 -3.44 1.41 7.35
C SER A 389 -2.62 2.55 7.95
N THR A 390 -2.32 2.44 9.25
CA THR A 390 -1.41 3.35 9.94
C THR A 390 0.05 3.04 9.58
N TYR A 391 0.98 3.92 9.93
CA TYR A 391 2.41 3.63 9.74
C TYR A 391 2.84 2.33 10.45
N GLU A 392 2.36 2.12 11.69
CA GLU A 392 2.64 0.91 12.46
C GLU A 392 2.11 -0.35 11.75
N ASP A 393 0.87 -0.30 11.29
CA ASP A 393 0.29 -1.44 10.60
C ASP A 393 1.00 -1.74 9.27
N ALA A 394 1.40 -0.69 8.54
CA ALA A 394 2.21 -0.81 7.34
C ALA A 394 3.60 -1.40 7.61
N CYS A 395 4.25 -1.06 8.73
CA CYS A 395 5.52 -1.64 9.15
C CYS A 395 5.39 -3.13 9.44
N LYS A 396 4.28 -3.58 10.03
CA LYS A 396 4.02 -5.02 10.22
C LYS A 396 3.82 -5.74 8.87
N THR A 397 3.20 -5.10 7.87
CA THR A 397 3.18 -5.67 6.49
C THR A 397 4.59 -5.73 5.92
N TYR A 398 5.39 -4.69 6.13
CA TYR A 398 6.78 -4.64 5.66
C TYR A 398 7.64 -5.74 6.28
N GLU A 399 7.57 -5.95 7.59
CA GLU A 399 8.18 -7.09 8.29
C GLU A 399 7.74 -8.43 7.69
N PHE A 400 6.44 -8.61 7.46
CA PHE A 400 5.91 -9.83 6.87
C PHE A 400 6.45 -10.09 5.45
N THR A 401 6.51 -9.07 4.59
CA THR A 401 7.10 -9.21 3.24
C THR A 401 8.60 -9.55 3.29
N TRP A 402 9.33 -8.98 4.25
CA TRP A 402 10.72 -9.35 4.51
C TRP A 402 10.85 -10.79 4.99
N ALA A 403 9.96 -11.26 5.87
CA ALA A 403 9.96 -12.63 6.35
C ALA A 403 9.78 -13.64 5.20
N ILE A 404 8.88 -13.35 4.25
CA ILE A 404 8.69 -14.16 3.03
C ILE A 404 9.97 -14.18 2.20
N ARG A 405 10.54 -13.01 1.89
CA ARG A 405 11.78 -12.91 1.11
C ARG A 405 12.92 -13.68 1.76
N LEU A 406 13.16 -13.48 3.04
CA LEU A 406 14.23 -14.15 3.76
C LEU A 406 13.99 -15.67 3.85
N ALA A 407 12.73 -16.10 3.96
CA ALA A 407 12.40 -17.53 3.93
C ALA A 407 12.70 -18.17 2.57
N SER A 408 12.36 -17.50 1.45
CA SER A 408 12.66 -18.02 0.12
C SER A 408 14.16 -18.05 -0.17
N GLU A 409 14.90 -17.01 0.22
CA GLU A 409 16.36 -16.96 0.10
C GLU A 409 17.04 -18.07 0.92
N ARG A 410 16.57 -18.33 2.15
CA ARG A 410 17.04 -19.46 2.97
C ARG A 410 16.73 -20.81 2.32
N SER A 411 15.53 -20.97 1.77
CA SER A 411 15.15 -22.21 1.08
C SER A 411 16.05 -22.46 -0.13
N ARG A 412 16.28 -21.46 -0.97
CA ARG A 412 17.18 -21.54 -2.12
C ARG A 412 18.57 -22.00 -1.70
N ALA A 413 19.14 -21.37 -0.67
CA ALA A 413 20.45 -21.72 -0.15
C ALA A 413 20.52 -23.18 0.33
N ASN A 414 19.44 -23.72 0.90
CA ASN A 414 19.39 -25.12 1.32
C ASN A 414 19.21 -26.10 0.15
N TYR A 415 18.48 -25.71 -0.90
CA TYR A 415 18.28 -26.55 -2.08
C TYR A 415 19.58 -26.82 -2.85
N HIS A 416 20.48 -25.83 -2.91
CA HIS A 416 21.78 -25.97 -3.57
C HIS A 416 22.89 -26.59 -2.71
N LYS A 417 22.62 -26.90 -1.43
CA LYS A 417 23.61 -27.65 -0.63
C LYS A 417 23.77 -29.06 -1.18
N PRO A 418 25.00 -29.60 -1.25
CA PRO A 418 25.20 -31.01 -1.51
C PRO A 418 24.37 -31.82 -0.51
N ARG A 419 23.57 -32.77 -0.98
CA ARG A 419 22.92 -33.71 -0.07
C ARG A 419 24.02 -34.57 0.54
N GLU A 420 24.20 -34.49 1.85
CA GLU A 420 25.02 -35.48 2.57
C GLU A 420 24.40 -36.85 2.30
N ALA A 421 25.20 -37.74 1.71
CA ALA A 421 24.79 -39.06 1.23
C ALA A 421 24.63 -40.08 2.35
#